data_AF-A0A5R8ZVD0-F1
#
_entry.id   AF-A0A5R8ZVD0-F1
#
_cell.length_a   1.000
_cell.length_b   1.000
_cell.length_c   1.000
_cell.angle_alpha   90.00
_cell.angle_beta   90.00
_cell.angle_gamma   90.00
#
_symmetry.space_group_name_H-M   'P 1'
#
loop_
_entity.id
_entity.type
_entity.pdbx_description
1 polymer ?
#
loop_
_entity_poly.entity_id
_entity_poly.type
_entity_poly.pdbx_seq_one_letter_code
_entity_poly.pdbx_strand_id
1 'polypeptide(L)'
;FADKFLEMDLPLNILINNAGIMYCPFQLSEDGIEMQFATNHVGHFYLTKLLLDKLKTTAEKTGIEGRIVNLSSEAHMTPYRGGIRFDKINDKDFYNDKLAYGQSKLANILHANELARRLKEEG
;
A
#
# COMPACT_ATOMS: atom_id res chain seq x y z
N PHE A 1 -5.62 0.75 -14.49
CA PHE A 1 -4.80 1.98 -14.41
C PHE A 1 -3.37 1.69 -14.81
N ALA A 2 -2.67 0.76 -14.14
CA ALA A 2 -1.27 0.44 -14.41
C ALA A 2 -1.00 0.14 -15.91
N ASP A 3 -1.81 -0.69 -16.55
CA ASP A 3 -1.66 -1.02 -17.98
C ASP A 3 -1.68 0.24 -18.87
N LYS A 4 -2.67 1.12 -18.65
CA LYS A 4 -2.77 2.40 -19.37
C LYS A 4 -1.56 3.29 -19.14
N PHE A 5 -0.98 3.29 -17.94
CA PHE A 5 0.25 4.06 -17.68
C PHE A 5 1.45 3.44 -18.40
N LEU A 6 1.58 2.11 -18.38
CA LEU A 6 2.65 1.39 -19.06
C LEU A 6 2.60 1.59 -20.58
N GLU A 7 1.40 1.63 -21.16
CA GLU A 7 1.16 1.93 -22.58
C GLU A 7 1.62 3.34 -23.00
N MET A 8 1.74 4.30 -22.07
CA MET A 8 2.26 5.64 -22.37
C MET A 8 3.79 5.64 -22.63
N ASP A 9 4.47 4.55 -22.28
CA ASP A 9 5.93 4.38 -22.33
C ASP A 9 6.76 5.54 -21.72
N LEU A 10 6.19 6.23 -20.73
CA LEU A 10 6.90 7.29 -20.00
C LEU A 10 7.84 6.69 -18.94
N PRO A 11 8.95 7.37 -18.61
CA PRO A 11 9.79 6.97 -17.47
C PRO A 11 8.99 7.09 -16.15
N LEU A 12 9.24 6.16 -15.23
CA LEU A 12 8.68 6.19 -13.88
C LEU A 12 9.82 6.25 -12.87
N ASN A 13 10.07 7.44 -12.29
CA ASN A 13 11.09 7.61 -11.26
C ASN A 13 10.51 7.60 -9.84
N ILE A 14 9.27 8.04 -9.66
CA ILE A 14 8.65 8.18 -8.34
C ILE A 14 7.23 7.64 -8.36
N LEU A 15 6.92 6.73 -7.42
CA LEU A 15 5.57 6.29 -7.11
C LEU A 15 5.20 6.75 -5.70
N ILE A 16 4.14 7.54 -5.57
CA ILE A 16 3.64 8.03 -4.27
C ILE A 16 2.27 7.41 -4.00
N ASN A 17 2.23 6.42 -3.11
CA ASN A 17 1.03 5.78 -2.60
C ASN A 17 0.41 6.67 -1.51
N ASN A 18 -0.23 7.76 -1.94
CA ASN A 18 -0.82 8.79 -1.07
C ASN A 18 -2.31 8.59 -0.78
N ALA A 19 -3.06 8.01 -1.72
CA ALA A 19 -4.52 7.94 -1.63
C ALA A 19 -4.97 7.23 -0.34
N GLY A 20 -6.06 7.69 0.26
CA GLY A 20 -6.60 7.00 1.40
C GLY A 20 -7.93 7.53 1.87
N ILE A 21 -8.66 6.65 2.54
CA ILE A 21 -9.91 6.94 3.23
C ILE A 21 -9.70 6.74 4.73
N MET A 22 -10.55 7.37 5.53
CA MET A 22 -10.37 7.43 6.98
C MET A 22 -11.72 7.44 7.68
N TYR A 23 -11.83 6.59 8.71
CA TYR A 23 -12.99 6.53 9.62
C TYR A 23 -14.32 6.30 8.88
N CYS A 24 -14.28 5.44 7.85
CA CYS A 24 -15.46 5.07 7.10
C CYS A 24 -16.26 4.02 7.87
N PRO A 25 -17.60 3.98 7.72
CA PRO A 25 -18.41 2.85 8.17
C PRO A 25 -17.91 1.54 7.55
N PHE A 26 -18.17 0.41 8.22
CA PHE A 26 -17.81 -0.90 7.69
C PHE A 26 -18.43 -1.12 6.31
N GLN A 27 -17.56 -1.36 5.33
CA GLN A 27 -17.91 -1.72 3.96
C GLN A 27 -16.85 -2.67 3.43
N LEU A 28 -17.24 -3.49 2.46
CA LEU A 28 -16.30 -4.31 1.70
C LEU A 28 -16.08 -3.68 0.33
N SER A 29 -14.84 -3.74 -0.17
CA SER A 29 -14.52 -3.48 -1.56
C SER A 29 -15.17 -4.52 -2.48
N GLU A 30 -15.09 -4.30 -3.79
CA GLU A 30 -15.52 -5.28 -4.80
C GLU A 30 -14.79 -6.63 -4.65
N ASP A 31 -13.55 -6.61 -4.17
CA ASP A 31 -12.74 -7.82 -3.87
C ASP A 31 -13.07 -8.47 -2.52
N GLY A 32 -14.08 -7.97 -1.80
CA GLY A 32 -14.49 -8.51 -0.50
C GLY A 32 -13.51 -8.22 0.64
N ILE A 33 -12.75 -7.13 0.58
CA ILE A 33 -11.79 -6.70 1.63
C ILE A 33 -12.35 -5.46 2.34
N GLU A 34 -12.19 -5.37 3.66
CA GLU A 34 -12.57 -4.18 4.43
C GLU A 34 -12.03 -2.90 3.80
N MET A 35 -12.91 -1.92 3.60
CA MET A 35 -12.69 -0.82 2.68
C MET A 35 -11.45 0.03 2.99
N GLN A 36 -11.17 0.32 4.27
CA GLN A 36 -9.98 1.11 4.65
C GLN A 36 -8.69 0.32 4.37
N PHE A 37 -8.65 -0.97 4.70
CA PHE A 37 -7.50 -1.82 4.39
C PHE A 37 -7.33 -2.05 2.89
N ALA A 38 -8.43 -2.29 2.17
CA ALA A 38 -8.46 -2.46 0.72
C ALA A 38 -7.87 -1.23 0.01
N THR A 39 -8.39 -0.04 0.34
CA THR A 39 -8.01 1.22 -0.31
C THR A 39 -6.61 1.67 0.10
N ASN A 40 -6.35 1.74 1.41
CA ASN A 40 -5.14 2.41 1.91
C ASN A 40 -3.89 1.53 1.77
N HIS A 41 -4.06 0.22 1.70
CA HIS A 41 -2.97 -0.75 1.73
C HIS A 41 -2.98 -1.72 0.55
N VAL A 42 -4.03 -2.55 0.38
CA VAL A 42 -4.01 -3.63 -0.63
C VAL A 42 -3.91 -3.08 -2.05
N GLY A 43 -4.68 -2.04 -2.37
CA GLY A 43 -4.62 -1.36 -3.67
C GLY A 43 -3.23 -0.77 -3.95
N HIS A 44 -2.62 -0.12 -2.97
CA HIS A 44 -1.27 0.42 -3.09
C HIS A 44 -0.19 -0.66 -3.19
N PHE A 45 -0.29 -1.74 -2.42
CA PHE A 45 0.60 -2.89 -2.50
C PHE A 45 0.58 -3.47 -3.91
N TYR A 46 -0.62 -3.71 -4.45
CA TYR A 46 -0.78 -4.29 -5.78
C TYR A 46 -0.32 -3.33 -6.88
N LEU A 47 -0.67 -2.04 -6.81
CA LEU A 47 -0.19 -1.03 -7.75
C LEU A 47 1.34 -0.96 -7.77
N THR A 48 1.96 -0.99 -6.59
CA THR A 48 3.42 -1.00 -6.45
C THR A 48 4.02 -2.22 -7.13
N LYS A 49 3.46 -3.41 -6.89
CA LYS A 49 3.89 -4.65 -7.54
C LYS A 49 3.81 -4.56 -9.07
N LEU A 50 2.70 -4.03 -9.61
CA LEU A 50 2.49 -3.90 -11.05
C LEU A 50 3.47 -2.91 -11.72
N LEU A 51 3.90 -1.87 -11.01
CA LEU A 51 4.77 -0.82 -11.55
C LEU A 51 6.25 -0.98 -11.17
N LEU A 52 6.59 -2.00 -10.36
CA LEU A 52 7.93 -2.19 -9.83
C LEU A 52 8.97 -2.39 -10.93
N ASP A 53 8.66 -3.22 -11.93
CA ASP A 53 9.58 -3.49 -13.04
C ASP A 53 9.81 -2.23 -13.88
N LYS A 54 8.78 -1.39 -14.08
CA LYS A 54 8.94 -0.12 -14.81
C LYS A 54 9.85 0.85 -14.05
N LEU A 55 9.77 0.91 -12.72
CA LEU A 55 10.72 1.68 -11.88
C LEU A 55 12.16 1.18 -12.08
N LYS A 56 12.38 -0.13 -11.98
CA LYS A 56 13.70 -0.75 -12.16
C LYS A 56 14.27 -0.47 -13.54
N THR A 57 13.51 -0.77 -14.60
CA THR A 57 13.94 -0.51 -15.98
C THR A 57 14.16 0.98 -16.25
N THR A 58 13.39 1.88 -15.63
CA THR A 58 13.64 3.32 -15.73
C THR A 58 14.97 3.69 -15.08
N ALA A 59 15.25 3.17 -13.88
CA ALA A 59 16.50 3.41 -13.18
C ALA A 59 17.71 2.91 -13.98
N GLU A 60 17.64 1.68 -14.50
CA GLU A 60 18.69 1.09 -15.35
C GLU A 60 18.96 1.93 -16.61
N LYS A 61 17.90 2.38 -17.30
CA LYS A 61 18.05 3.13 -18.56
C LYS A 61 18.53 4.56 -18.36
N THR A 62 18.14 5.20 -17.25
CA THR A 62 18.39 6.63 -17.03
C THR A 62 19.55 6.91 -16.07
N GLY A 63 19.97 5.92 -15.28
CA GLY A 63 20.90 6.11 -14.16
C GLY A 63 20.31 6.88 -12.98
N ILE A 64 19.00 7.13 -12.97
CA ILE A 64 18.31 7.87 -11.89
C ILE A 64 17.53 6.86 -11.04
N GLU A 65 17.95 6.71 -9.78
CA GLU A 65 17.31 5.82 -8.81
C GLU A 65 15.80 6.08 -8.63
N GLY A 66 15.04 4.99 -8.58
CA GLY A 66 13.60 5.03 -8.33
C GLY A 66 13.26 5.26 -6.85
N ARG A 67 12.10 5.85 -6.57
CA ARG A 67 11.59 6.00 -5.20
C ARG A 67 10.12 5.62 -5.08
N ILE A 68 9.83 4.76 -4.10
CA ILE A 68 8.46 4.39 -3.73
C ILE A 68 8.18 4.99 -2.35
N VAL A 69 7.10 5.76 -2.23
CA VAL A 69 6.70 6.43 -0.99
C VAL A 69 5.31 5.97 -0.59
N ASN A 70 5.18 5.32 0.57
CA ASN A 70 3.90 4.95 1.17
C ASN A 70 3.51 5.96 2.24
N LEU A 71 2.40 6.69 2.04
CA LEU A 71 1.93 7.62 3.06
C LEU A 71 1.27 6.87 4.23
N SER A 72 1.80 7.08 5.43
CA SER A 72 1.26 6.57 6.69
C SER A 72 0.58 7.69 7.50
N SER A 73 0.39 7.50 8.80
CA SER A 73 -0.19 8.45 9.75
C SER A 73 0.19 8.02 11.17
N GLU A 74 0.23 8.95 12.14
CA GLU A 74 0.37 8.65 13.58
C GLU A 74 -0.64 7.60 14.09
N ALA A 75 -1.79 7.45 13.41
CA ALA A 75 -2.76 6.40 13.70
C ALA A 75 -2.19 4.96 13.61
N HIS A 76 -1.04 4.76 12.94
CA HIS A 76 -0.34 3.47 12.93
C HIS A 76 0.08 2.98 14.32
N MET A 77 0.17 3.88 15.30
CA MET A 77 0.47 3.57 16.70
C MET A 77 -0.74 3.02 17.46
N THR A 78 -1.94 3.13 16.90
CA THR A 78 -3.20 2.66 17.50
C THR A 78 -3.97 1.70 16.59
N PRO A 79 -3.37 0.58 16.13
CA PRO A 79 -4.10 -0.47 15.43
C PRO A 79 -4.88 -1.33 16.44
N TYR A 80 -5.55 -2.38 15.96
CA TYR A 80 -6.07 -3.41 16.86
C TYR A 80 -4.96 -4.00 17.74
N ARG A 81 -5.34 -4.53 18.91
CA ARG A 81 -4.41 -5.27 19.77
C ARG A 81 -3.81 -6.44 18.96
N GLY A 82 -2.48 -6.50 18.91
CA GLY A 82 -1.76 -7.49 18.10
C GLY A 82 -1.41 -7.03 16.67
N GLY A 83 -1.77 -5.80 16.28
CA GLY A 83 -1.41 -5.23 14.99
C GLY A 83 -2.47 -5.50 13.90
N ILE A 84 -2.05 -6.11 12.80
CA ILE A 84 -2.92 -6.41 11.66
C ILE A 84 -3.68 -7.72 11.91
N ARG A 85 -5.01 -7.68 11.84
CA ARG A 85 -5.87 -8.85 12.04
C ARG A 85 -6.14 -9.57 10.72
N PHE A 86 -5.14 -10.23 10.13
CA PHE A 86 -5.27 -10.86 8.80
C PHE A 86 -6.43 -11.86 8.70
N ASP A 87 -6.65 -12.66 9.74
CA ASP A 87 -7.72 -13.67 9.84
C ASP A 87 -9.11 -13.08 10.07
N LYS A 88 -9.18 -11.80 10.46
CA LYS A 88 -10.41 -11.10 10.83
C LYS A 88 -10.52 -9.73 10.15
N ILE A 89 -9.87 -9.56 9.00
CA ILE A 89 -9.81 -8.24 8.34
C ILE A 89 -11.21 -7.73 7.96
N ASN A 90 -12.12 -8.66 7.64
CA ASN A 90 -13.51 -8.41 7.23
C ASN A 90 -14.54 -8.60 8.36
N ASP A 91 -14.08 -8.69 9.61
CA ASP A 91 -14.95 -8.98 10.75
C ASP A 91 -15.79 -7.75 11.13
N LYS A 92 -17.04 -7.74 10.67
CA LYS A 92 -17.98 -6.62 10.87
C LYS A 92 -18.32 -6.40 12.35
N ASP A 93 -18.47 -7.47 13.12
CA ASP A 93 -18.94 -7.39 14.50
C ASP A 93 -17.88 -6.77 15.42
N PHE A 94 -16.61 -6.93 15.07
CA PHE A 94 -15.47 -6.35 15.77
C PHE A 94 -14.85 -5.16 15.05
N TYR A 95 -15.56 -4.60 14.06
CA TYR A 95 -15.08 -3.44 13.32
C TYR A 95 -15.07 -2.18 14.19
N ASN A 96 -13.91 -1.55 14.26
CA ASN A 96 -13.74 -0.20 14.77
C ASN A 96 -13.06 0.63 13.69
N ASP A 97 -13.72 1.69 13.25
CA ASP A 97 -13.28 2.57 12.16
C ASP A 97 -11.88 3.17 12.39
N LYS A 98 -11.56 3.57 13.63
CA LYS A 98 -10.24 4.12 13.99
C LYS A 98 -9.16 3.06 14.03
N LEU A 99 -9.44 1.90 14.62
CA LEU A 99 -8.46 0.80 14.68
C LEU A 99 -8.22 0.19 13.29
N ALA A 100 -9.27 0.11 12.46
CA ALA A 100 -9.19 -0.30 11.05
C ALA A 100 -8.32 0.66 10.22
N TYR A 101 -8.50 1.97 10.43
CA TYR A 101 -7.61 2.96 9.84
C TYR A 101 -6.17 2.76 10.32
N GLY A 102 -5.97 2.63 11.63
CA GLY A 102 -4.66 2.44 12.26
C GLY A 102 -3.91 1.22 11.72
N GLN A 103 -4.56 0.06 11.61
CA GLN A 103 -3.94 -1.13 11.01
C GLN A 103 -3.56 -0.94 9.54
N SER A 104 -4.35 -0.19 8.76
CA SER A 104 -4.05 0.09 7.35
C SER A 104 -2.78 0.95 7.22
N LYS A 105 -2.59 1.90 8.15
CA LYS A 105 -1.40 2.77 8.19
C LYS A 105 -0.17 2.05 8.75
N LEU A 106 -0.36 1.15 9.72
CA LEU A 106 0.69 0.22 10.13
C LEU A 106 1.16 -0.65 8.95
N ALA A 107 0.22 -1.19 8.16
CA ALA A 107 0.54 -2.02 7.01
C ALA A 107 1.37 -1.26 5.95
N ASN A 108 1.14 0.04 5.75
CA ASN A 108 1.95 0.87 4.85
C ASN A 108 3.42 0.99 5.30
N ILE A 109 3.66 1.12 6.61
CA ILE A 109 5.03 1.16 7.18
C ILE A 109 5.71 -0.20 7.00
N LEU A 110 5.02 -1.28 7.36
CA LEU A 110 5.56 -2.64 7.25
C LEU A 110 5.89 -2.98 5.80
N HIS A 111 5.03 -2.60 4.86
CA HIS A 111 5.29 -2.80 3.43
C HIS A 111 6.48 -1.99 2.92
N ALA A 112 6.62 -0.72 3.33
CA ALA A 112 7.78 0.08 2.94
C ALA A 112 9.09 -0.55 3.44
N ASN A 113 9.12 -1.01 4.70
CA ASN A 113 10.29 -1.65 5.30
C ASN A 113 10.63 -2.98 4.60
N GLU A 114 9.63 -3.83 4.38
CA GLU A 114 9.83 -5.13 3.75
C GLU A 114 10.21 -4.99 2.27
N LEU A 115 9.62 -4.05 1.55
CA LEU A 115 9.98 -3.77 0.15
C LEU A 115 11.43 -3.28 0.06
N ALA A 116 11.84 -2.36 0.94
CA ALA A 116 13.22 -1.89 0.99
C ALA A 116 14.21 -3.04 1.30
N ARG A 117 13.86 -3.93 2.24
CA ARG A 117 14.67 -5.12 2.55
C ARG A 117 14.83 -6.03 1.33
N ARG A 118 13.73 -6.34 0.64
CA ARG A 118 13.75 -7.20 -0.56
C ARG A 118 14.53 -6.59 -1.71
N LEU A 119 14.32 -5.31 -2.00
CA LEU A 119 15.04 -4.64 -3.09
C LEU A 119 16.54 -4.62 -2.84
N LYS A 120 16.97 -4.39 -1.59
CA LYS A 120 18.38 -4.46 -1.20
C LYS A 120 19.00 -5.86 -1.39
N GLU A 121 18.20 -6.92 -1.27
CA GLU A 121 18.65 -8.30 -1.50
C GLU A 121 18.78 -8.64 -3.00
N GLU A 122 18.09 -7.89 -3.87
CA GLU A 122 18.13 -8.07 -5.32
C GLU A 122 19.34 -7.38 -5.98
N GLY A 123 19.98 -6.42 -5.32
CA GLY A 123 21.16 -5.69 -5.79
C GLY A 123 20.97 -4.19 -5.76
#